data_AF-A0A3B0UVM5-F1
#
_entry.id   AF-A0A3B0UVM5-F1
#
_cell.length_a   1.000
_cell.length_b   1.000
_cell.length_c   1.000
_cell.angle_alpha   90.00
_cell.angle_beta   90.00
_cell.angle_gamma   90.00
#
_symmetry.space_group_name_H-M   'P 1'
#
loop_
_entity.id
_entity.type
_entity.pdbx_description
1 polymer ?
#
loop_
_entity_poly.entity_id
_entity_poly.type
_entity_poly.pdbx_seq_one_letter_code
_entity_poly.pdbx_strand_id
1 'polypeptide(L)' 'MKDTATFEKSVQELDAIVTKMESGDLTLDESLKLFEQGVKLTRACQKTLADAESKIEKLMAEVESQ' A
#
# COMPACT_ATOMS: atom_id res chain seq x y z
N MET A 1 3.85 -2.87 -14.94
CA MET A 1 2.47 -2.36 -15.11
C MET A 1 1.46 -3.04 -14.18
N LYS A 2 1.61 -4.32 -13.81
CA LYS A 2 0.74 -4.97 -12.80
C LYS A 2 0.87 -4.36 -11.39
N ASP A 3 2.05 -3.89 -11.02
CA ASP A 3 2.34 -3.43 -9.65
C ASP A 3 1.71 -2.06 -9.35
N THR A 4 1.66 -1.17 -10.34
CA THR A 4 1.02 0.15 -10.20
C THR A 4 -0.49 0.04 -10.00
N ALA A 5 -1.17 -0.78 -10.81
CA ALA A 5 -2.61 -1.02 -10.65
C ALA A 5 -2.94 -1.70 -9.31
N THR A 6 -2.04 -2.55 -8.80
CA THR A 6 -2.20 -3.19 -7.49
C THR A 6 -1.96 -2.21 -6.35
N PHE A 7 -1.01 -1.29 -6.50
CA PHE A 7 -0.75 -0.21 -5.56
C PHE A 7 -1.93 0.76 -5.46
N GLU A 8 -2.41 1.29 -6.59
CA GLU A 8 -3.56 2.21 -6.63
C GLU A 8 -4.80 1.59 -6.01
N LYS A 9 -5.06 0.31 -6.30
CA LYS A 9 -6.16 -0.43 -5.67
C LYS A 9 -5.98 -0.57 -4.16
N SER A 10 -4.77 -0.86 -3.70
CA SER A 10 -4.48 -0.99 -2.27
C SER A 10 -4.65 0.34 -1.52
N VAL A 11 -4.31 1.46 -2.17
CA VAL A 11 -4.55 2.82 -1.63
C VAL A 11 -6.05 3.10 -1.54
N GLN A 12 -6.83 2.79 -2.59
CA GLN A 12 -8.28 2.95 -2.57
C GLN A 12 -8.95 2.10 -1.48
N GLU A 13 -8.51 0.85 -1.29
CA GLU A 13 -9.01 0.00 -0.21
C GLU A 13 -8.66 0.56 1.18
N LEU A 14 -7.47 1.16 1.34
CA LEU A 14 -7.08 1.80 2.58
C LEU A 14 -7.96 3.03 2.89
N ASP A 15 -8.24 3.89 1.90
CA ASP A 15 -9.14 5.03 2.07
C ASP A 15 -10.56 4.60 2.47
N ALA A 16 -11.06 3.53 1.87
CA ALA A 16 -12.35 2.95 2.22
C ALA A 16 -12.37 2.43 3.67
N ILE A 17 -11.28 1.79 4.11
CA ILE A 17 -11.12 1.32 5.49
C ILE A 17 -11.13 2.52 6.46
N VAL A 18 -10.33 3.56 6.18
CA VAL A 18 -10.25 4.76 7.01
C VAL A 18 -11.62 5.43 7.11
N THR A 19 -12.28 5.65 5.98
CA THR A 19 -13.64 6.23 5.93
C THR A 19 -14.63 5.44 6.80
N LYS A 20 -14.55 4.11 6.73
CA LYS A 20 -15.41 3.22 7.54
C LYS A 20 -15.06 3.29 9.02
N MET A 21 -13.78 3.38 9.39
CA MET A 21 -13.34 3.54 10.78
C MET A 21 -13.76 4.90 11.36
N GLU A 22 -13.78 5.96 10.56
CA GLU A 22 -14.21 7.30 10.96
C GLU A 22 -15.72 7.44 11.13
N SER A 23 -16.52 6.56 10.50
CA SER A 23 -17.98 6.59 10.61
C SER A 23 -18.50 6.35 12.04
N GLY A 24 -17.73 5.67 12.90
CA GLY A 24 -18.08 5.43 14.29
C GLY A 24 -19.14 4.34 14.54
N ASP A 25 -19.74 3.77 13.51
CA ASP A 25 -20.81 2.75 13.59
C ASP A 25 -20.28 1.31 13.75
N LEU A 26 -18.99 1.15 14.04
CA LEU A 26 -18.33 -0.16 14.08
C LEU A 26 -18.30 -0.75 15.48
N THR A 27 -18.54 -2.07 15.55
CA THR A 27 -18.22 -2.84 16.74
C THR A 27 -16.70 -2.94 16.94
N LEU A 28 -16.28 -3.31 18.15
CA LEU A 28 -14.87 -3.52 18.46
C LEU A 28 -14.23 -4.59 17.56
N ASP A 29 -14.93 -5.70 17.31
CA ASP A 29 -14.44 -6.78 16.45
C ASP A 29 -14.26 -6.33 15.00
N GLU A 30 -15.21 -5.56 14.46
CA GLU A 30 -15.10 -4.98 13.12
C GLU A 30 -13.96 -3.97 13.02
N SER A 31 -13.79 -3.14 14.05
CA SER A 31 -12.70 -2.17 14.12
C SER A 31 -11.33 -2.86 14.12
N LEU A 32 -11.19 -3.96 14.86
CA LEU A 32 -9.96 -4.76 14.90
C LEU A 32 -9.68 -5.42 13.53
N LYS A 33 -10.70 -5.96 12.88
CA LYS A 33 -10.56 -6.56 11.54
C LYS A 33 -10.13 -5.54 10.50
N LEU A 34 -10.77 -4.38 10.49
CA LEU A 34 -10.44 -3.28 9.57
C LEU A 34 -9.04 -2.75 9.82
N PHE A 35 -8.63 -2.62 11.08
CA PHE A 35 -7.27 -2.25 11.45
C PHE A 35 -6.23 -3.26 10.94
N GLU A 36 -6.45 -4.57 11.16
CA GLU A 36 -5.56 -5.60 10.62
C GLU A 36 -5.45 -5.55 9.09
N GLN A 37 -6.57 -5.35 8.40
CA GLN A 37 -6.60 -5.20 6.95
C GLN A 37 -5.81 -3.96 6.50
N GLY A 38 -6.01 -2.81 7.15
CA GLY A 38 -5.27 -1.59 6.86
C GLY A 38 -3.77 -1.73 7.06
N VAL A 39 -3.34 -2.44 8.11
CA VAL A 39 -1.91 -2.74 8.35
C VAL A 39 -1.34 -3.63 7.25
N LYS A 40 -2.08 -4.65 6.80
CA LYS A 40 -1.65 -5.54 5.71
C LYS A 40 -1.51 -4.78 4.38
N LEU A 41 -2.49 -3.94 4.05
CA LEU A 41 -2.46 -3.11 2.84
C LEU A 41 -1.30 -2.12 2.87
N THR A 42 -1.11 -1.41 3.98
CA THR A 42 0.00 -0.46 4.15
C THR A 42 1.35 -1.13 3.92
N ARG A 43 1.56 -2.33 4.49
CA ARG A 43 2.80 -3.10 4.28
C ARG A 43 2.99 -3.52 2.83
N ALA A 44 1.92 -3.92 2.14
CA ALA A 44 1.98 -4.27 0.73
C ALA A 44 2.36 -3.04 -0.13
N CYS A 45 1.77 -1.87 0.14
CA CYS A 45 2.11 -0.62 -0.53
C CYS A 45 3.59 -0.25 -0.34
N GLN A 46 4.09 -0.29 0.90
CA GLN A 46 5.50 -0.03 1.23
C GLN A 46 6.45 -0.95 0.46
N LYS A 47 6.11 -2.24 0.37
CA LYS A 47 6.91 -3.21 -0.38
C LYS A 47 6.95 -2.86 -1.87
N THR A 48 5.80 -2.56 -2.47
CA THR A 48 5.74 -2.18 -3.89
C THR A 48 6.57 -0.93 -4.18
N LEU A 49 6.54 0.07 -3.29
CA LEU A 49 7.36 1.27 -3.42
C LEU A 49 8.85 0.96 -3.32
N ALA A 50 9.27 0.15 -2.34
CA ALA A 50 10.66 -0.27 -2.19
C ALA A 50 11.18 -1.06 -3.40
N ASP A 51 10.36 -1.95 -3.96
CA ASP A 51 10.72 -2.70 -5.18
C ASP A 51 10.88 -1.76 -6.38
N ALA A 52 10.03 -0.74 -6.49
CA ALA A 52 10.13 0.28 -7.54
C ALA A 52 11.38 1.15 -7.39
N GLU A 53 11.68 1.60 -6.16
CA GLU A 53 12.88 2.39 -5.84
C GLU A 53 14.15 1.60 -6.16
N SER A 54 14.26 0.34 -5.72
CA SER A 54 15.41 -0.52 -6.02
C SER A 54 15.60 -0.73 -7.53
N LYS A 55 14.51 -0.77 -8.30
CA LYS A 55 14.59 -0.87 -9.76
C LYS A 55 15.14 0.43 -10.38
N ILE A 56 14.73 1.58 -9.87
CA ILE A 56 15.24 2.89 -10.33
C ILE A 56 16.73 3.01 -10.03
N GLU A 57 17.16 2.65 -8.82
CA GLU A 57 18.58 2.69 -8.43
C GLU A 57 19.47 1.85 -9.35
N LYS A 58 19.03 0.63 -9.69
CA LYS A 58 19.77 -0.26 -10.61
C LYS A 58 19.89 0.36 -12.01
N LEU A 59 18.80 0.90 -12.54
CA LEU A 59 18.80 1.54 -13.85
C LEU A 59 19.70 2.79 -13.87
N MET A 60 19.70 3.58 -12.80
CA MET A 60 20.61 4.71 -12.66
C MET A 60 22.07 4.28 -12.62
N ALA A 61 22.41 3.24 -11.85
CA ALA A 61 23.77 2.72 -11.78
C ALA A 61 24.25 2.17 -13.14
N GLU A 62 23.37 1.52 -13.91
CA GLU A 62 23.68 1.08 -15.27
C GLU A 62 23.97 2.27 -16.20
N VAL A 63 23.19 3.34 -16.12
CA VAL A 63 23.38 4.56 -16.93
C VAL A 63 24.67 5.30 -16.56
N GLU A 64 25.05 5.36 -15.28
CA GLU A 64 26.29 6.02 -14.83
C GLU A 64 27.56 5.22 -15.17
N SER A 65 27.41 3.91 -15.43
CA SER A 65 28.53 3.02 -15.78
C SER A 65 28.89 2.98 -17.28
N GLN A 66 28.17 3.73 -18.12
CA GLN A 66 28.38 3.88 -19.57
C GLN A 66 28.96 5.24 -19.93
#